data_AF-A0A1C6GCQ7-F1
#
_entry.id   AF-A0A1C6GCQ7-F1
#
_cell.length_a   1.000
_cell.length_b   1.000
_cell.length_c   1.000
_cell.angle_alpha   90.00
_cell.angle_beta   90.00
_cell.angle_gamma   90.00
#
_symmetry.space_group_name_H-M   'P 1'
#
loop_
_entity.id
_entity.type
_entity.pdbx_description
1 polymer ?
#
loop_
_entity_poly.entity_id
_entity_poly.type
_entity_poly.pdbx_seq_one_letter_code
_entity_poly.pdbx_strand_id
1 'polypeptide(L)'
;MSEKKIAYKPLIDFQSFEIAERLIAAVYSMEDDGIEIMYPGMKMPSAASVKGDAIGLVPWPPVEDIEDGLGEDFGEYEEMDDPAEMLREYFNRVYDGVCDEETEGYLYNLEQAAEAAGFEVVEKDFGEA
;
A
#
# COMPACT_ATOMS: atom_id res chain seq x y z
N MET A 1 -9.81 21.84 -20.24
CA MET A 1 -8.94 20.65 -20.11
C MET A 1 -9.65 19.75 -19.13
N SER A 2 -9.84 18.46 -19.41
CA SER A 2 -10.30 17.55 -18.36
C SER A 2 -9.17 17.44 -17.35
N GLU A 3 -9.46 17.66 -16.07
CA GLU A 3 -8.51 17.41 -14.99
C GLU A 3 -8.07 15.95 -15.08
N LYS A 4 -6.75 15.72 -15.05
CA LYS A 4 -6.22 14.36 -14.98
C LYS A 4 -6.59 13.79 -13.62
N LYS A 5 -6.99 12.52 -13.59
CA LYS A 5 -7.23 11.82 -12.34
C LYS A 5 -5.92 11.46 -11.67
N ILE A 6 -5.95 11.43 -10.35
CA ILE A 6 -4.76 11.28 -9.54
C ILE A 6 -4.66 9.85 -9.02
N ALA A 7 -3.46 9.30 -9.00
CA ALA A 7 -3.12 8.12 -8.22
C ALA A 7 -2.22 8.57 -7.08
N TYR A 8 -2.75 8.59 -5.86
CA TYR A 8 -1.98 8.97 -4.68
C TYR A 8 -1.10 7.83 -4.23
N LYS A 9 0.19 8.07 -4.10
CA LYS A 9 1.10 7.17 -3.39
C LYS A 9 1.48 7.74 -2.03
N PRO A 10 1.59 6.92 -0.98
CA PRO A 10 2.06 7.37 0.32
C PRO A 10 3.53 7.80 0.26
N LEU A 11 3.85 8.87 0.98
CA LEU A 11 5.24 9.24 1.29
C LEU A 11 5.81 8.20 2.25
N ILE A 12 6.67 7.33 1.74
CA ILE A 12 7.31 6.25 2.49
C ILE A 12 8.83 6.40 2.41
N ASP A 13 9.48 6.36 3.55
CA ASP A 13 10.91 6.07 3.64
C ASP A 13 11.07 4.57 3.87
N PHE A 14 11.48 3.83 2.83
CA PHE A 14 11.65 2.37 2.90
C PHE A 14 12.78 1.97 3.85
N GLN A 15 13.63 2.91 4.24
CA GLN A 15 14.69 2.70 5.23
C GLN A 15 14.22 2.99 6.68
N SER A 16 12.93 3.28 6.89
CA SER A 16 12.37 3.60 8.20
C SER A 16 11.64 2.42 8.85
N PHE A 17 11.84 2.30 10.18
CA PHE A 17 11.09 1.42 11.08
C PHE A 17 9.59 1.74 11.16
N GLU A 18 9.19 2.89 10.64
CA GLU A 18 7.80 3.34 10.65
C GLU A 18 7.03 2.94 9.39
N ILE A 19 7.61 2.12 8.49
CA ILE A 19 6.97 1.75 7.23
C ILE A 19 5.58 1.12 7.43
N ALA A 20 5.44 0.23 8.42
CA ALA A 20 4.16 -0.37 8.78
C ALA A 20 3.14 0.72 9.13
N GLU A 21 3.50 1.65 10.03
CA GLU A 21 2.61 2.75 10.45
C GLU A 21 2.24 3.66 9.29
N ARG A 22 3.17 3.95 8.38
CA ARG A 22 2.92 4.78 7.19
C ARG A 22 1.93 4.12 6.24
N LEU A 23 2.04 2.81 6.03
CA LEU A 23 1.10 2.06 5.21
C LEU A 23 -0.29 1.99 5.87
N ILE A 24 -0.34 1.71 7.16
CA ILE A 24 -1.59 1.66 7.94
C ILE A 24 -2.29 3.03 7.90
N ALA A 25 -1.57 4.11 8.16
CA ALA A 25 -2.13 5.47 8.12
C ALA A 25 -2.64 5.84 6.72
N ALA A 26 -1.93 5.46 5.67
CA ALA A 26 -2.36 5.67 4.30
C ALA A 26 -3.67 4.93 3.99
N VAL A 27 -3.79 3.66 4.39
CA VAL A 27 -5.02 2.88 4.19
C VAL A 27 -6.18 3.56 4.91
N TYR A 28 -6.05 3.83 6.20
CA TYR A 28 -7.16 4.44 6.96
C TYR A 28 -7.56 5.82 6.44
N SER A 29 -6.59 6.67 6.07
CA SER A 29 -6.90 7.98 5.50
C SER A 29 -7.58 7.88 4.14
N MET A 30 -7.16 6.96 3.28
CA MET A 30 -7.79 6.74 1.98
C MET A 30 -9.21 6.16 2.13
N GLU A 31 -9.42 5.24 3.07
CA GLU A 31 -10.74 4.69 3.36
C GLU A 31 -11.70 5.76 3.92
N ASP A 32 -11.26 6.62 4.84
CA ASP A 32 -12.05 7.73 5.38
C ASP A 32 -12.43 8.74 4.28
N ASP A 33 -11.51 9.03 3.36
CA ASP A 33 -11.73 9.87 2.18
C ASP A 33 -12.59 9.17 1.09
N GLY A 34 -12.90 7.88 1.24
CA GLY A 34 -13.65 7.08 0.25
C GLY A 34 -12.89 6.85 -1.06
N ILE A 35 -11.55 6.88 -1.00
CA ILE A 35 -10.65 6.64 -2.13
C ILE A 35 -10.51 5.13 -2.35
N GLU A 36 -10.71 4.68 -3.59
CA GLU A 36 -10.46 3.28 -3.96
C GLU A 36 -8.96 2.97 -3.90
N ILE A 37 -8.58 1.95 -3.13
CA ILE A 37 -7.18 1.56 -2.91
C ILE A 37 -6.80 0.41 -3.85
N MET A 38 -5.62 0.55 -4.47
CA MET A 38 -4.99 -0.46 -5.31
C MET A 38 -3.80 -1.06 -4.58
N TYR A 39 -3.86 -2.37 -4.39
CA TYR A 39 -2.80 -3.19 -3.80
C TYR A 39 -2.04 -3.98 -4.89
N PRO A 40 -0.81 -4.46 -4.60
CA PRO A 40 -0.08 -5.37 -5.48
C PRO A 40 -0.93 -6.56 -5.92
N GLY A 41 -0.81 -6.94 -7.19
CA GLY A 41 -1.59 -8.03 -7.78
C GLY A 41 -3.03 -7.67 -8.20
N MET A 42 -3.57 -6.51 -7.79
CA MET A 42 -4.87 -6.05 -8.27
C MET A 42 -4.81 -5.57 -9.72
N LYS A 43 -5.91 -5.76 -10.45
CA LYS A 43 -6.06 -5.22 -11.80
C LYS A 43 -6.32 -3.71 -11.74
N MET A 44 -5.39 -2.93 -12.26
CA MET A 44 -5.53 -1.47 -12.36
C MET A 44 -6.74 -1.08 -13.25
N PRO A 45 -7.71 -0.31 -12.74
CA PRO A 45 -8.79 0.23 -13.55
C PRO A 45 -8.27 1.31 -14.50
N SER A 46 -9.01 1.63 -15.56
CA SER A 46 -8.67 2.81 -16.37
C SER A 46 -9.07 4.08 -15.62
N ALA A 47 -8.29 5.16 -15.74
CA ALA A 47 -8.66 6.47 -15.22
C ALA A 47 -10.06 6.92 -15.70
N ALA A 48 -10.43 6.58 -16.94
CA ALA A 48 -11.74 6.92 -17.48
C ALA A 48 -12.92 6.16 -16.81
N SER A 49 -12.68 5.01 -16.18
CA SER A 49 -13.72 4.19 -15.57
C SER A 49 -13.94 4.43 -14.08
N VAL A 50 -12.97 5.02 -13.38
CA VAL A 50 -13.11 5.34 -11.95
C VAL A 50 -14.21 6.40 -11.78
N LYS A 51 -15.00 6.33 -10.71
CA LYS A 51 -16.05 7.34 -10.46
C LYS A 51 -15.53 8.58 -9.75
N GLY A 52 -14.56 8.41 -8.85
CA GLY A 52 -13.89 9.49 -8.14
C GLY A 52 -12.80 10.17 -8.98
N ASP A 53 -12.21 11.19 -8.36
CA ASP A 53 -11.10 11.98 -8.92
C ASP A 53 -9.74 11.35 -8.66
N ALA A 54 -9.66 10.40 -7.71
CA ALA A 54 -8.43 9.74 -7.34
C ALA A 54 -8.59 8.26 -6.98
N ILE A 55 -7.47 7.55 -7.03
CA ILE A 55 -7.23 6.23 -6.44
C ILE A 55 -6.03 6.30 -5.50
N GLY A 56 -5.91 5.34 -4.60
CA GLY A 56 -4.75 5.13 -3.75
C GLY A 56 -3.86 4.00 -4.27
N LEU A 57 -2.55 4.16 -4.18
CA LEU A 57 -1.56 3.12 -4.46
C LEU A 57 -0.87 2.76 -3.15
N VAL A 58 -1.24 1.64 -2.55
CA VAL A 58 -0.64 1.20 -1.28
C VAL A 58 0.19 -0.05 -1.57
N PRO A 59 1.51 -0.03 -1.36
CA PRO A 59 2.37 -1.20 -1.57
C PRO A 59 2.26 -2.17 -0.39
N TRP A 60 1.04 -2.59 -0.09
CA TRP A 60 0.76 -3.58 0.95
C TRP A 60 1.23 -4.96 0.46
N PRO A 61 2.11 -5.66 1.21
CA PRO A 61 2.58 -6.98 0.80
C PRO A 61 1.41 -7.96 0.57
N PRO A 62 1.42 -8.74 -0.52
CA PRO A 62 0.49 -9.84 -0.72
C PRO A 62 0.43 -10.77 0.50
N VAL A 63 -0.76 -11.32 0.78
CA VAL A 63 -0.94 -12.25 1.92
C VAL A 63 -0.01 -13.45 1.85
N GLU A 64 0.28 -13.95 0.64
CA GLU A 64 1.22 -15.07 0.43
C GLU A 64 2.63 -14.74 0.93
N ASP A 65 3.10 -13.49 0.77
CA ASP A 65 4.42 -13.06 1.24
C ASP A 65 4.42 -12.84 2.75
N ILE A 66 3.31 -12.33 3.30
CA ILE A 66 3.11 -12.18 4.75
C ILE A 66 3.10 -13.56 5.43
N GLU A 67 2.41 -14.53 4.84
CA GLU A 67 2.36 -15.91 5.31
C GLU A 67 3.77 -16.56 5.28
N ASP A 68 4.51 -16.40 4.19
CA ASP A 68 5.89 -16.91 4.08
C ASP A 68 6.82 -16.25 5.13
N GLY A 69 6.68 -14.95 5.34
CA GLY A 69 7.48 -14.18 6.29
C GLY A 69 7.20 -14.51 7.77
N LEU A 70 5.93 -14.73 8.12
CA LEU A 70 5.51 -15.04 9.49
C LEU A 70 5.58 -16.54 9.81
N GLY A 71 5.43 -17.41 8.81
CA GLY A 71 5.48 -18.86 8.96
C GLY A 71 4.35 -19.40 9.84
N GLU A 72 4.69 -20.27 10.80
CA GLU A 72 3.70 -20.93 11.68
C GLU A 72 2.87 -19.94 12.52
N ASP A 73 3.39 -18.73 12.77
CA ASP A 73 2.72 -17.72 13.58
C ASP A 73 1.66 -16.93 12.78
N PHE A 74 1.62 -17.06 11.45
CA PHE A 74 0.62 -16.38 10.60
C PHE A 74 -0.82 -16.65 11.07
N GLY A 75 -1.11 -17.90 11.45
CA GLY A 75 -2.44 -18.28 11.93
C GLY A 75 -2.87 -17.54 13.20
N GLU A 76 -1.93 -17.18 14.08
CA GLU A 76 -2.25 -16.42 15.30
C GLU A 76 -2.70 -14.99 14.95
N TYR A 77 -2.05 -14.36 13.97
CA TYR A 77 -2.42 -13.02 13.50
C TYR A 77 -3.69 -13.01 12.65
N GLU A 78 -3.91 -14.05 11.84
CA GLU A 78 -5.15 -14.24 11.09
C GLU A 78 -6.36 -14.36 12.04
N GLU A 79 -6.22 -15.10 13.15
CA GLU A 79 -7.27 -15.24 14.16
C GLU A 79 -7.57 -13.94 14.93
N MET A 80 -6.60 -13.02 15.02
CA MET A 80 -6.76 -11.72 15.69
C MET A 80 -7.54 -10.69 14.85
N ASP A 81 -7.65 -10.89 13.53
CA ASP A 81 -8.29 -9.95 12.58
C ASP A 81 -7.71 -8.52 12.70
N ASP A 82 -6.43 -8.40 13.05
CA ASP A 82 -5.71 -7.13 13.15
C ASP A 82 -4.63 -7.04 12.04
N PRO A 83 -5.00 -6.53 10.86
CA PRO A 83 -4.06 -6.40 9.74
C PRO A 83 -2.91 -5.43 10.03
N ALA A 84 -3.09 -4.49 10.97
CA ALA A 84 -2.04 -3.56 11.37
C ALA A 84 -0.98 -4.26 12.23
N GLU A 85 -1.39 -5.07 13.21
CA GLU A 85 -0.47 -5.87 14.02
C GLU A 85 0.28 -6.91 13.18
N MET A 86 -0.43 -7.62 12.30
CA MET A 86 0.17 -8.57 11.36
C MET A 86 1.24 -7.91 10.48
N LEU A 87 0.96 -6.72 9.93
CA LEU A 87 1.90 -6.00 9.08
C LEU A 87 3.15 -5.54 9.85
N ARG A 88 2.98 -5.05 11.07
CA ARG A 88 4.11 -4.67 11.94
C ARG A 88 5.04 -5.84 12.18
N GLU A 89 4.48 -6.99 12.54
CA GLU A 89 5.26 -8.18 12.85
C GLU A 89 5.93 -8.77 11.62
N TYR A 90 5.28 -8.72 10.46
CA TYR A 90 5.91 -9.05 9.19
C TYR A 90 7.15 -8.20 8.92
N PHE A 91 7.03 -6.86 9.00
CA PHE A 91 8.18 -5.97 8.77
C PHE A 91 9.26 -6.11 9.85
N ASN A 92 8.89 -6.32 11.11
CA ASN A 92 9.85 -6.57 12.18
C ASN A 92 10.64 -7.86 11.93
N ARG A 93 9.98 -8.94 11.50
CA ARG A 93 10.59 -10.27 11.39
C ARG A 93 11.39 -10.46 10.09
N VAL A 94 10.84 -10.05 8.96
CA VAL A 94 11.44 -10.27 7.64
C VAL A 94 12.57 -9.28 7.39
N TYR A 95 12.39 -8.05 7.88
CA TYR A 95 13.20 -6.92 7.46
C TYR A 95 13.99 -6.27 8.62
N ASP A 96 13.93 -6.82 9.84
CA ASP A 96 14.47 -6.18 11.06
C ASP A 96 13.99 -4.71 11.17
N GLY A 97 12.77 -4.44 10.70
CA GLY A 97 12.19 -3.10 10.63
C GLY A 97 12.68 -2.20 9.49
N VAL A 98 13.44 -2.69 8.50
CA VAL A 98 13.89 -1.90 7.33
C VAL A 98 13.63 -2.64 6.02
N CYS A 99 12.71 -2.14 5.19
CA CYS A 99 12.36 -2.77 3.93
C CYS A 99 13.50 -2.82 2.91
N ASP A 100 13.45 -3.86 2.08
CA ASP A 100 14.34 -4.06 0.94
C ASP A 100 13.67 -3.73 -0.41
N GLU A 101 14.36 -4.07 -1.50
CA GLU A 101 13.96 -3.83 -2.88
C GLU A 101 12.58 -4.42 -3.26
N GLU A 102 12.04 -5.37 -2.49
CA GLU A 102 10.78 -6.05 -2.83
C GLU A 102 9.56 -5.15 -2.58
N THR A 103 9.50 -4.50 -1.41
CA THR A 103 8.40 -3.56 -1.09
C THR A 103 8.49 -2.29 -1.95
N GLU A 104 9.70 -1.83 -2.27
CA GLU A 104 9.93 -0.77 -3.27
C GLU A 104 9.42 -1.21 -4.65
N GLY A 105 9.65 -2.46 -5.03
CA GLY A 105 9.16 -3.07 -6.26
C GLY A 105 7.64 -3.09 -6.36
N TYR A 106 6.94 -3.34 -5.25
CA TYR A 106 5.49 -3.26 -5.19
C TYR A 106 4.97 -1.86 -5.51
N LEU A 107 5.56 -0.83 -4.89
CA LEU A 107 5.16 0.54 -5.19
C LEU A 107 5.46 0.90 -6.65
N TYR A 108 6.66 0.59 -7.13
CA TYR A 108 7.05 0.86 -8.50
C TYR A 108 6.09 0.22 -9.52
N ASN A 109 5.70 -1.04 -9.31
CA ASN A 109 4.75 -1.72 -10.20
C ASN A 109 3.36 -1.07 -10.21
N LEU A 110 2.89 -0.60 -9.05
CA LEU A 110 1.63 0.15 -8.95
C LEU A 110 1.70 1.49 -9.69
N GLU A 111 2.81 2.22 -9.56
CA GLU A 111 3.03 3.48 -10.26
C GLU A 111 2.98 3.29 -11.78
N GLN A 112 3.76 2.33 -12.30
CA GLN A 112 3.79 2.02 -13.73
C GLN A 112 2.41 1.61 -14.26
N ALA A 113 1.66 0.82 -13.49
CA ALA A 113 0.30 0.42 -13.85
C ALA A 113 -0.66 1.61 -13.87
N ALA A 114 -0.57 2.51 -12.88
CA ALA A 114 -1.41 3.70 -12.80
C ALA A 114 -1.13 4.68 -13.95
N GLU A 115 0.15 4.93 -14.27
CA GLU A 115 0.53 5.76 -15.42
C GLU A 115 0.02 5.16 -16.74
N ALA A 116 0.17 3.85 -16.94
CA ALA A 116 -0.34 3.15 -18.12
C ALA A 116 -1.87 3.20 -18.21
N ALA A 117 -2.56 3.25 -17.07
CA ALA A 117 -4.02 3.40 -16.99
C ALA A 117 -4.52 4.85 -17.19
N GLY A 118 -3.60 5.82 -17.28
CA GLY A 118 -3.87 7.23 -17.57
C GLY A 118 -4.02 8.12 -16.34
N PHE A 119 -3.56 7.68 -15.17
CA PHE A 119 -3.49 8.51 -13.97
C PHE A 119 -2.22 9.35 -13.94
N GLU A 120 -2.28 10.44 -13.18
CA GLU A 120 -1.12 11.18 -12.73
C GLU A 120 -0.73 10.70 -11.33
N VAL A 121 0.48 10.16 -11.17
CA VAL A 121 0.97 9.68 -9.88
C VAL A 121 1.44 10.88 -9.05
N VAL A 122 0.90 11.02 -7.84
CA VAL A 122 1.22 12.10 -6.92
C VAL A 122 1.54 11.52 -5.55
N GLU A 123 2.69 11.90 -5.00
CA GLU A 123 3.05 11.56 -3.64
C GLU A 123 2.28 12.43 -2.63
N LYS A 124 1.75 11.80 -1.59
CA LYS A 124 1.00 12.46 -0.51
C LYS A 124 1.47 11.91 0.82
N ASP A 125 1.71 12.80 1.78
CA ASP A 125 1.91 12.40 3.16
C ASP A 125 0.54 12.14 3.80
N PHE A 126 0.36 10.93 4.30
CA PHE A 126 -0.83 10.50 5.03
C PHE A 126 -0.58 10.43 6.54
N GLY A 127 0.60 10.90 7.00
CA GLY A 127 1.10 10.76 8.36
C GLY A 127 0.37 11.56 9.45
N GLU A 128 0.33 10.93 10.63
CA GLU A 128 -0.26 11.30 11.93
C GLU A 128 -1.77 11.61 11.90
N ALA A 129 -2.58 10.58 12.17
CA ALA A 129 -3.91 10.73 12.77
C ALA A 129 -3.80 11.09 14.27
#